data_AF-A0A3N0AU06-F1
#
_entry.id   AF-A0A3N0AU06-F1
#
_cell.length_a   1.000
_cell.length_b   1.000
_cell.length_c   1.000
_cell.angle_alpha   90.00
_cell.angle_beta   90.00
_cell.angle_gamma   90.00
#
_symmetry.space_group_name_H-M   'P 1'
#
loop_
_entity.id
_entity.type
_entity.pdbx_description
1 polymer ?
#
loop_
_entity_poly.entity_id
_entity_poly.type
_entity_poly.pdbx_seq_one_letter_code
_entity_poly.pdbx_strand_id
1 'polypeptide(L)'
;MSRGGRGRPRRAGEAAVVSGVARGVEGASEYAVDERGNPFWIYSSPAGPLEITINLAKPEKDPRDIASAAGATLGGAALEATPAGEGEAAAATVEGDAREGAPSVPTTCDLCWEPSGEDGPAHLRRSGAPVTEVALGGEPWAWWFSPYGYFPEHLIVASCEHRPMAIDHGTIARLLDFSDAYPRWFIGSNADLPIVGGSLLGHDHFQGGGHRFPLMNVPIARAFSIEGLESVEAGIVRWPASVVRLRSCDRRLLAEAACRVLDAWRPFSFEECDIRALSLVPDDGREGAVSASGALASPARFVQHNTANPILWREGDDYVMDLVLRNNRTTPEHPFGLFHVPERLFHIKKENIGLIEIMGRAILPARLAAELPAIKDECSRAFYEILVATGVFKDDAAGRRGWEAFLATI
;
A
#
# COMPACT_ATOMS: atom_id res chain seq x y z
N MET A 1 44.59 35.88 45.38
CA MET A 1 43.99 34.88 46.31
C MET A 1 42.76 34.27 45.65
N SER A 2 42.65 32.94 45.71
CA SER A 2 41.46 32.10 45.42
C SER A 2 40.97 32.01 43.96
N ARG A 3 40.54 30.88 43.39
CA ARG A 3 40.65 29.42 43.63
C ARG A 3 40.00 28.80 42.39
N GLY A 4 40.56 27.70 41.87
CA GLY A 4 40.01 26.98 40.72
C GLY A 4 38.66 26.31 40.99
N GLY A 5 37.93 26.05 39.91
CA GLY A 5 36.76 25.17 39.87
C GLY A 5 36.65 24.50 38.51
N ARG A 6 36.96 23.20 38.45
CA ARG A 6 36.79 22.34 37.27
C ARG A 6 35.30 22.08 37.05
N GLY A 7 34.75 22.53 35.92
CA GLY A 7 33.41 22.15 35.47
C GLY A 7 33.45 20.84 34.67
N ARG A 8 32.75 19.80 35.14
CA ARG A 8 32.47 18.57 34.41
C ARG A 8 31.68 18.84 33.12
N PRO A 9 31.82 18.02 32.06
CA PRO A 9 30.98 18.14 30.87
C PRO A 9 29.54 17.73 31.22
N ARG A 10 28.57 18.60 30.89
CA ARG A 10 27.15 18.28 30.98
C ARG A 10 26.82 17.23 29.91
N ARG A 11 26.22 16.12 30.35
CA ARG A 11 25.61 15.11 29.48
C ARG A 11 24.56 15.78 28.59
N ALA A 12 24.54 15.38 27.32
CA ALA A 12 23.46 15.64 26.39
C ALA A 12 22.16 15.11 27.00
N GLY A 13 21.30 16.03 27.41
CA GLY A 13 19.93 15.74 27.81
C GLY A 13 19.05 15.79 26.57
N GLU A 14 18.38 14.67 26.29
CA GLU A 14 17.05 14.55 25.70
C GLU A 14 16.66 15.64 24.70
N ALA A 15 16.89 15.34 23.41
CA ALA A 15 16.20 16.01 22.34
C ALA A 15 14.70 15.81 22.52
N ALA A 16 13.99 16.93 22.64
CA ALA A 16 12.55 17.00 22.75
C ALA A 16 11.88 16.25 21.59
N VAL A 17 11.24 15.13 21.92
CA VAL A 17 10.23 14.51 21.07
C VAL A 17 9.06 15.49 21.01
N VAL A 18 8.92 16.18 19.87
CA VAL A 18 7.71 16.95 19.59
C VAL A 18 6.63 15.95 19.21
N SER A 19 5.94 15.43 20.22
CA SER A 19 4.69 14.73 20.05
C SER A 19 3.59 15.76 19.76
N GLY A 20 2.95 15.62 18.60
CA GLY A 20 1.62 16.20 18.38
C GLY A 20 0.65 15.50 19.32
N VAL A 21 0.56 15.97 20.57
CA VAL A 21 -0.42 15.48 21.53
C VAL A 21 -1.76 16.08 21.14
N ALA A 22 -2.63 15.23 20.58
CA ALA A 22 -4.06 15.51 20.47
C ALA A 22 -4.57 15.95 21.85
N ARG A 23 -5.23 17.10 21.92
CA ARG A 23 -5.92 17.55 23.14
C ARG A 23 -7.13 16.66 23.37
N GLY A 24 -6.95 15.55 24.07
CA GLY A 24 -8.04 14.75 24.58
C GLY A 24 -8.80 15.54 25.64
N VAL A 25 -10.12 15.66 25.48
CA VAL A 25 -11.01 16.02 26.58
C VAL A 25 -11.04 14.81 27.50
N GLU A 26 -10.40 14.89 28.67
CA GLU A 26 -10.50 13.84 29.69
C GLU A 26 -11.95 13.72 30.16
N GLY A 27 -12.64 12.69 29.68
CA GLY A 27 -13.99 12.35 30.10
C GLY A 27 -14.34 10.92 29.72
N ALA A 28 -14.24 9.99 30.67
CA ALA A 28 -14.92 8.69 30.77
C ALA A 28 -14.90 7.69 29.58
N SER A 29 -14.34 7.99 28.41
CA SER A 29 -14.24 7.05 27.29
C SER A 29 -12.89 6.31 27.28
N GLU A 30 -12.93 4.99 27.10
CA GLU A 30 -11.73 4.12 27.04
C GLU A 30 -10.87 4.32 25.76
N TYR A 31 -11.19 5.35 24.96
CA TYR A 31 -10.53 5.74 23.72
C TYR A 31 -10.62 7.26 23.55
N ALA A 32 -9.68 7.83 22.78
CA ALA A 32 -9.66 9.25 22.42
C ALA A 32 -10.50 9.50 21.15
N VAL A 33 -10.78 10.77 20.87
CA VAL A 33 -11.44 11.20 19.63
C VAL A 33 -10.55 12.24 18.95
N ASP A 34 -10.30 12.08 17.65
CA ASP A 34 -9.50 13.04 16.89
C ASP A 34 -10.28 14.32 16.54
N GLU A 35 -9.61 15.30 15.94
CA GLU A 35 -10.20 16.59 15.57
C GLU A 35 -11.36 16.48 14.55
N ARG A 36 -11.50 15.31 13.90
CA ARG A 36 -12.57 15.01 12.93
C ARG A 36 -13.70 14.18 13.54
N GLY A 37 -13.64 13.89 14.83
CA GLY A 37 -14.64 13.09 15.52
C GLY A 37 -14.43 11.58 15.42
N ASN A 38 -13.30 11.11 14.90
CA ASN A 38 -13.03 9.67 14.78
C ASN A 38 -12.52 9.10 16.11
N PRO A 39 -13.09 7.98 16.60
CA PRO A 39 -12.48 7.20 17.68
C PRO A 39 -11.05 6.79 17.34
N PHE A 40 -10.16 6.88 18.34
CA PHE A 40 -8.74 6.59 18.21
C PHE A 40 -8.16 6.03 19.51
N TRP A 41 -7.30 5.02 19.42
CA TRP A 41 -6.51 4.51 20.54
C TRP A 41 -5.21 3.84 20.06
N ILE A 42 -4.28 3.65 20.99
CA ILE A 42 -3.04 2.90 20.76
C ILE A 42 -3.19 1.50 21.36
N TYR A 43 -2.79 0.49 20.59
CA TYR A 43 -2.69 -0.90 21.05
C TYR A 43 -1.23 -1.31 21.19
N SER A 44 -0.85 -1.83 22.35
CA SER A 44 0.49 -2.39 22.56
C SER A 44 0.55 -3.82 22.04
N SER A 45 1.09 -4.01 20.84
CA SER A 45 1.22 -5.32 20.19
C SER A 45 2.63 -5.92 20.40
N PRO A 46 2.84 -7.21 20.08
CA PRO A 46 4.18 -7.81 20.10
C PRO A 46 5.20 -7.16 19.15
N ALA A 47 4.74 -6.45 18.11
CA ALA A 47 5.60 -5.72 17.17
C ALA A 47 5.80 -4.24 17.56
N GLY A 48 5.31 -3.82 18.72
CA GLY A 48 5.29 -2.43 19.16
C GLY A 48 3.89 -1.79 19.10
N PRO A 49 3.78 -0.49 19.36
CA PRO A 49 2.50 0.20 19.37
C PRO A 49 1.88 0.23 17.98
N LEU A 50 0.59 -0.10 17.88
CA LEU A 50 -0.23 0.07 16.69
C LEU A 50 -1.26 1.18 16.95
N GLU A 51 -1.56 1.94 15.90
CA GLU A 51 -2.60 2.96 15.93
C GLU A 51 -3.92 2.36 15.45
N ILE A 52 -5.01 2.58 16.16
CA ILE A 52 -6.32 2.09 15.77
C ILE A 52 -7.27 3.28 15.68
N THR A 53 -7.99 3.40 14.56
CA THR A 53 -9.03 4.41 14.40
C THR A 53 -10.24 3.85 13.66
N ILE A 54 -11.43 4.38 13.96
CA ILE A 54 -12.63 4.15 13.18
C ILE A 54 -12.90 5.40 12.35
N ASN A 55 -12.77 5.30 11.02
CA ASN A 55 -13.01 6.45 10.15
C ASN A 55 -14.50 6.57 9.82
N LEU A 56 -15.13 7.63 10.31
CA LEU A 56 -16.56 7.89 10.13
C LEU A 56 -16.91 8.49 8.76
N ALA A 57 -15.93 9.06 8.05
CA ALA A 57 -16.11 9.68 6.73
C ALA A 57 -15.83 8.74 5.56
N LYS A 58 -15.11 7.63 5.80
CA LYS A 58 -14.77 6.65 4.77
C LYS A 58 -15.94 5.68 4.56
N PRO A 59 -16.52 5.59 3.34
CA PRO A 59 -17.52 4.57 3.05
C PRO A 59 -16.87 3.18 3.06
N GLU A 60 -17.55 2.20 3.65
CA GLU A 60 -17.14 0.80 3.60
C GLU A 60 -17.45 0.21 2.21
N LYS A 61 -16.49 -0.54 1.65
CA LYS A 61 -16.65 -1.18 0.34
C LYS A 61 -16.68 -2.71 0.48
N ASP A 62 -17.58 -3.39 -0.23
CA ASP A 62 -17.51 -4.85 -0.33
C ASP A 62 -16.32 -5.24 -1.23
N PRO A 63 -15.52 -6.27 -0.87
CA PRO A 63 -14.43 -6.75 -1.72
C PRO A 63 -14.84 -7.16 -3.12
N ARG A 64 -16.09 -7.60 -3.34
CA ARG A 64 -16.59 -7.89 -4.69
C ARG A 64 -16.64 -6.61 -5.53
N ASP A 65 -17.03 -5.50 -4.93
CA ASP A 65 -17.05 -4.19 -5.60
C ASP A 65 -15.62 -3.71 -5.90
N ILE A 66 -14.67 -3.96 -4.99
CA ILE A 66 -13.25 -3.67 -5.19
C ILE A 66 -12.69 -4.50 -6.36
N ALA A 67 -13.00 -5.80 -6.40
CA ALA A 67 -12.56 -6.70 -7.47
C ALA A 67 -13.17 -6.31 -8.83
N SER A 68 -14.45 -5.96 -8.86
CA SER A 68 -15.14 -5.48 -10.07
C SER A 68 -14.52 -4.17 -10.59
N ALA A 69 -14.25 -3.21 -9.69
CA ALA A 69 -13.61 -1.95 -10.05
C ALA A 69 -12.20 -2.16 -10.62
N ALA A 70 -11.40 -3.04 -10.01
CA ALA A 70 -10.07 -3.42 -10.50
C ALA A 70 -10.14 -4.13 -11.86
N GLY A 71 -11.10 -5.03 -12.07
CA GLY A 71 -11.30 -5.74 -13.33
C GLY A 71 -11.73 -4.82 -14.48
N ALA A 72 -12.56 -3.80 -14.19
CA ALA A 72 -13.01 -2.82 -15.17
C ALA A 72 -11.90 -1.84 -15.62
N THR A 73 -10.93 -1.53 -14.75
CA THR A 73 -9.80 -0.63 -15.08
C THR A 73 -8.61 -1.33 -15.73
N LEU A 74 -8.50 -2.66 -15.59
CA LEU A 74 -7.37 -3.44 -16.12
C LEU A 74 -7.65 -4.13 -17.47
N GLY A 75 -8.78 -3.87 -18.12
CA GLY A 75 -9.05 -4.36 -19.48
C GLY A 75 -8.85 -5.88 -19.64
N GLY A 76 -9.80 -6.68 -19.14
CA GLY A 76 -9.93 -8.08 -19.53
C GLY A 76 -8.97 -9.07 -18.85
N ALA A 77 -9.13 -9.27 -17.55
CA ALA A 77 -8.76 -10.53 -16.88
C ALA A 77 -9.92 -10.94 -15.98
N ALA A 78 -10.67 -11.96 -16.40
CA ALA A 78 -11.92 -12.36 -15.78
C ALA A 78 -11.72 -12.82 -14.32
N LEU A 79 -12.44 -12.18 -13.41
CA LEU A 79 -12.90 -12.76 -12.15
C LEU A 79 -14.41 -12.52 -12.10
N GLU A 80 -15.17 -13.32 -12.86
CA GLU A 80 -16.59 -13.49 -12.60
C GLU A 80 -16.75 -14.68 -11.64
N ALA A 81 -17.09 -14.39 -10.40
CA ALA A 81 -17.67 -15.38 -9.50
C ALA A 81 -19.16 -15.49 -9.83
N THR A 82 -19.55 -16.49 -10.63
CA THR A 82 -20.97 -16.82 -10.83
C THR A 82 -21.46 -17.81 -9.76
N PRO A 83 -22.60 -17.55 -9.10
CA PRO A 83 -23.27 -18.56 -8.28
C PRO A 83 -24.03 -19.54 -9.18
N ALA A 84 -24.11 -20.79 -8.75
CA ALA A 84 -24.88 -21.84 -9.42
C ALA A 84 -26.39 -21.51 -9.46
N GLY A 85 -27.01 -21.63 -10.64
CA GLY A 85 -28.45 -21.53 -10.83
C GLY A 85 -28.86 -21.61 -12.30
N GLU A 86 -29.76 -22.55 -12.60
CA GLU A 86 -30.29 -22.92 -13.90
C GLU A 86 -31.17 -21.83 -14.54
N GLY A 87 -31.15 -21.68 -15.87
CA GLY A 87 -32.17 -20.91 -16.61
C GLY A 87 -31.72 -20.28 -17.93
N GLU A 88 -32.51 -20.51 -18.98
CA GLU A 88 -32.26 -20.22 -20.40
C GLU A 88 -32.35 -18.74 -20.82
N ALA A 89 -31.59 -18.44 -21.90
CA ALA A 89 -31.87 -17.55 -23.04
C ALA A 89 -32.07 -16.03 -22.84
N ALA A 90 -31.21 -15.23 -23.50
CA ALA A 90 -31.52 -14.60 -24.80
C ALA A 90 -30.36 -13.71 -25.28
N ALA A 91 -29.93 -13.91 -26.53
CA ALA A 91 -28.89 -13.15 -27.20
C ALA A 91 -29.41 -11.81 -27.73
N ALA A 92 -28.61 -10.75 -27.60
CA ALA A 92 -28.74 -9.53 -28.40
C ALA A 92 -27.34 -9.06 -28.82
N THR A 93 -27.08 -9.16 -30.12
CA THR A 93 -25.89 -8.70 -30.84
C THR A 93 -25.85 -7.17 -30.90
N VAL A 94 -24.70 -6.56 -30.62
CA VAL A 94 -24.40 -5.19 -31.06
C VAL A 94 -23.07 -5.22 -31.79
N GLU A 95 -23.15 -4.85 -33.07
CA GLU A 95 -22.06 -4.74 -34.03
C GLU A 95 -21.01 -3.73 -33.56
N GLY A 96 -19.73 -4.08 -33.75
CA GLY A 96 -18.61 -3.20 -33.47
C GLY A 96 -18.43 -2.16 -34.58
N ASP A 97 -17.96 -0.99 -34.19
CA ASP A 97 -17.34 -0.06 -35.13
C ASP A 97 -16.05 0.49 -34.52
N ALA A 98 -14.95 0.22 -35.21
CA ALA A 98 -13.60 0.59 -34.83
C ALA A 98 -13.37 2.08 -35.12
N ARG A 99 -12.97 2.86 -34.11
CA ARG A 99 -12.32 4.16 -34.31
C ARG A 99 -11.17 4.34 -33.34
N GLU A 100 -9.98 4.55 -33.89
CA GLU A 100 -8.83 5.15 -33.22
C GLU A 100 -9.27 6.44 -32.51
N GLY A 101 -9.06 6.51 -31.21
CA GLY A 101 -9.32 7.68 -30.38
C GLY A 101 -8.33 7.71 -29.22
N ALA A 102 -7.80 8.90 -28.90
CA ALA A 102 -7.01 9.13 -27.69
C ALA A 102 -7.71 8.51 -26.47
N PRO A 103 -6.96 7.99 -25.47
CA PRO A 103 -7.57 7.33 -24.33
C PRO A 103 -8.57 8.29 -23.67
N SER A 104 -9.86 7.94 -23.75
CA SER A 104 -10.92 8.70 -23.11
C SER A 104 -10.72 8.60 -21.60
N VAL A 105 -10.51 9.76 -20.95
CA VAL A 105 -10.50 9.84 -19.49
C VAL A 105 -11.81 9.24 -18.97
N PRO A 106 -11.79 8.24 -18.07
CA PRO A 106 -13.01 7.71 -17.49
C PRO A 106 -13.76 8.85 -16.79
N THR A 107 -15.02 9.06 -17.17
CA THR A 107 -15.88 10.14 -16.66
C THR A 107 -16.16 10.07 -15.15
N THR A 108 -15.62 9.07 -14.45
CA THR A 108 -15.88 8.72 -13.05
C THR A 108 -14.61 8.59 -12.19
N CYS A 109 -13.41 8.93 -12.69
CA CYS A 109 -12.19 8.79 -11.90
C CYS A 109 -12.12 9.81 -10.74
N ASP A 110 -11.93 9.30 -9.51
CA ASP A 110 -11.76 10.09 -8.28
C ASP A 110 -10.35 10.68 -8.09
N LEU A 111 -9.49 10.63 -9.11
CA LEU A 111 -8.10 11.10 -9.03
C LEU A 111 -7.69 12.00 -10.20
N CYS A 112 -8.49 12.07 -11.26
CA CYS A 112 -8.27 13.05 -12.33
C CYS A 112 -8.36 14.47 -11.78
N TRP A 113 -7.46 15.35 -12.18
CA TRP A 113 -7.37 16.70 -11.66
C TRP A 113 -7.30 17.77 -12.74
N GLU A 114 -7.06 17.40 -14.00
CA GLU A 114 -7.27 18.31 -15.12
C GLU A 114 -8.77 18.57 -15.31
N PRO A 115 -9.18 19.84 -15.43
CA PRO A 115 -10.54 20.17 -15.83
C PRO A 115 -10.70 19.85 -17.31
N SER A 116 -11.37 18.75 -17.63
CA SER A 116 -12.05 18.64 -18.93
C SER A 116 -13.21 19.66 -18.95
N GLY A 117 -12.91 20.93 -19.22
CA GLY A 117 -13.90 22.03 -19.23
C GLY A 117 -14.41 22.45 -17.85
N GLU A 118 -15.57 23.13 -17.77
CA GLU A 118 -16.24 23.53 -16.51
C GLU A 118 -16.60 22.35 -15.56
N ASP A 119 -16.16 21.13 -15.92
CA ASP A 119 -16.50 19.81 -15.40
C ASP A 119 -15.32 18.98 -14.83
N GLY A 120 -14.43 19.55 -14.00
CA GLY A 120 -13.44 18.75 -13.25
C GLY A 120 -14.06 17.71 -12.29
N PRO A 121 -13.36 16.69 -11.77
CA PRO A 121 -14.01 15.66 -10.96
C PRO A 121 -14.72 16.19 -9.71
N ALA A 122 -15.92 15.65 -9.45
CA ALA A 122 -16.84 16.17 -8.46
C ALA A 122 -16.25 16.21 -7.04
N HIS A 123 -15.29 15.34 -6.70
CA HIS A 123 -14.68 15.31 -5.36
C HIS A 123 -13.65 16.45 -5.15
N LEU A 124 -12.86 16.84 -6.16
CA LEU A 124 -11.98 18.03 -6.09
C LEU A 124 -12.80 19.31 -5.96
N ARG A 125 -13.94 19.37 -6.66
CA ARG A 125 -14.92 20.45 -6.50
C ARG A 125 -15.63 20.42 -5.13
N ARG A 126 -15.90 19.24 -4.57
CA ARG A 126 -16.54 19.08 -3.23
C ARG A 126 -15.58 19.34 -2.07
N SER A 127 -14.30 19.01 -2.20
CA SER A 127 -13.31 19.21 -1.13
C SER A 127 -12.85 20.67 -1.04
N GLY A 128 -12.85 21.40 -2.17
CA GLY A 128 -12.36 22.77 -2.25
C GLY A 128 -10.86 22.90 -1.94
N ALA A 129 -10.13 21.78 -1.89
CA ALA A 129 -8.70 21.78 -1.57
C ALA A 129 -7.89 22.28 -2.78
N PRO A 130 -6.97 23.24 -2.58
CA PRO A 130 -6.10 23.68 -3.67
C PRO A 130 -5.24 22.51 -4.15
N VAL A 131 -5.19 22.34 -5.46
CA VAL A 131 -4.29 21.38 -6.12
C VAL A 131 -2.95 22.07 -6.34
N THR A 132 -1.85 21.37 -6.02
CA THR A 132 -0.49 21.87 -6.21
C THR A 132 0.27 20.94 -7.16
N GLU A 133 0.79 21.50 -8.25
CA GLU A 133 1.59 20.74 -9.21
C GLU A 133 2.99 20.41 -8.65
N VAL A 134 3.53 19.27 -9.09
CA VAL A 134 4.88 18.81 -8.80
C VAL A 134 5.39 17.99 -9.98
N ALA A 135 6.65 18.17 -10.38
CA ALA A 135 7.26 17.36 -11.42
C ALA A 135 7.89 16.11 -10.81
N LEU A 136 7.45 14.92 -11.20
CA LEU A 136 7.99 13.63 -10.76
C LEU A 136 8.36 12.80 -11.99
N GLY A 137 9.55 12.21 -12.03
CA GLY A 137 10.00 11.43 -13.19
C GLY A 137 10.07 12.22 -14.51
N GLY A 138 10.17 13.55 -14.44
CA GLY A 138 10.18 14.43 -15.61
C GLY A 138 8.80 14.74 -16.22
N GLU A 139 7.70 14.34 -15.56
CA GLU A 139 6.31 14.55 -16.01
C GLU A 139 5.48 15.30 -14.94
N PRO A 140 4.38 15.97 -15.32
CA PRO A 140 3.52 16.67 -14.38
C PRO A 140 2.69 15.72 -13.53
N TRP A 141 2.71 15.96 -12.23
CA TRP A 141 1.84 15.36 -11.21
C TRP A 141 1.21 16.47 -10.40
N ALA A 142 0.19 16.15 -9.61
CA ALA A 142 -0.37 17.09 -8.66
C ALA A 142 -0.71 16.43 -7.33
N TRP A 143 -0.74 17.22 -6.27
CA TRP A 143 -1.12 16.75 -4.94
C TRP A 143 -2.15 17.66 -4.27
N TRP A 144 -2.95 17.06 -3.39
CA TRP A 144 -3.95 17.74 -2.55
C TRP A 144 -4.17 16.96 -1.25
N PHE A 145 -4.77 17.61 -0.25
CA PHE A 145 -5.15 16.92 0.98
C PHE A 145 -6.34 15.98 0.75
N SER A 146 -6.20 14.75 1.21
CA SER A 146 -7.20 13.69 1.05
C SER A 146 -8.50 14.05 1.77
N PRO A 147 -9.67 13.90 1.12
CA PRO A 147 -10.96 14.13 1.77
C PRO A 147 -11.25 13.12 2.89
N TYR A 148 -10.59 11.95 2.89
CA TYR A 148 -10.77 10.92 3.92
C TYR A 148 -9.98 11.20 5.21
N GLY A 149 -8.94 12.04 5.13
CA GLY A 149 -8.26 12.61 6.29
C GLY A 149 -7.80 11.61 7.37
N TYR A 150 -7.17 10.49 6.99
CA TYR A 150 -6.75 9.46 7.96
C TYR A 150 -5.87 9.97 9.10
N PHE A 151 -5.08 11.00 8.86
CA PHE A 151 -4.22 11.69 9.82
C PHE A 151 -4.04 13.16 9.39
N PRO A 152 -3.53 14.07 10.25
CA PRO A 152 -3.24 15.45 9.87
C PRO A 152 -2.30 15.52 8.66
N GLU A 153 -2.57 16.42 7.70
CA GLU A 153 -1.78 16.53 6.45
C GLU A 153 -1.76 15.27 5.57
N HIS A 154 -2.73 14.35 5.70
CA HIS A 154 -2.87 13.23 4.76
C HIS A 154 -3.12 13.75 3.35
N LEU A 155 -2.18 13.47 2.44
CA LEU A 155 -2.22 13.92 1.05
C LEU A 155 -2.29 12.76 0.07
N ILE A 156 -2.79 13.07 -1.13
CA ILE A 156 -2.78 12.23 -2.31
C ILE A 156 -1.93 12.96 -3.35
N VAL A 157 -1.08 12.22 -4.06
CA VAL A 157 -0.33 12.71 -5.23
C VAL A 157 -0.76 11.87 -6.43
N ALA A 158 -1.23 12.45 -7.51
CA ALA A 158 -1.74 11.71 -8.67
C ALA A 158 -1.11 12.18 -9.97
N SER A 159 -0.91 11.24 -10.88
CA SER A 159 -0.41 11.50 -12.24
C SER A 159 -1.39 12.40 -12.98
N CYS A 160 -0.88 13.31 -13.81
CA CYS A 160 -1.71 14.04 -14.77
C CYS A 160 -2.37 13.07 -15.77
N GLU A 161 -1.56 12.17 -16.32
CA GLU A 161 -2.02 11.14 -17.24
C GLU A 161 -2.80 10.06 -16.49
N HIS A 162 -4.00 9.74 -16.98
CA HIS A 162 -4.81 8.65 -16.44
C HIS A 162 -4.29 7.30 -16.95
N ARG A 163 -3.52 6.61 -16.12
CA ARG A 163 -2.96 5.29 -16.39
C ARG A 163 -3.01 4.40 -15.15
N PRO A 164 -3.05 3.06 -15.30
CA PRO A 164 -3.00 2.16 -14.16
C PRO A 164 -1.78 2.38 -13.28
N MET A 165 -1.94 2.16 -11.98
CA MET A 165 -0.83 2.13 -11.05
C MET A 165 0.19 1.07 -11.45
N ALA A 166 1.48 1.38 -11.25
CA ALA A 166 2.57 0.43 -11.38
C ALA A 166 3.56 0.58 -10.21
N ILE A 167 4.20 -0.52 -9.83
CA ILE A 167 5.32 -0.53 -8.88
C ILE A 167 6.60 -0.89 -9.65
N ASP A 168 7.26 0.08 -10.28
CA ASP A 168 8.47 -0.16 -11.05
C ASP A 168 9.63 0.73 -10.60
N HIS A 169 10.73 0.72 -11.35
CA HIS A 169 11.88 1.59 -11.10
C HIS A 169 11.49 3.07 -11.20
N GLY A 170 10.55 3.41 -12.09
CA GLY A 170 9.98 4.75 -12.22
C GLY A 170 9.21 5.15 -10.96
N THR A 171 8.49 4.25 -10.31
CA THR A 171 7.84 4.49 -9.01
C THR A 171 8.88 4.90 -7.96
N ILE A 172 9.98 4.17 -7.84
CA ILE A 172 11.08 4.51 -6.90
C ILE A 172 11.64 5.90 -7.19
N ALA A 173 11.90 6.22 -8.47
CA ALA A 173 12.39 7.53 -8.89
C ALA A 173 11.43 8.66 -8.53
N ARG A 174 10.13 8.48 -8.79
CA ARG A 174 9.08 9.48 -8.49
C ARG A 174 8.89 9.71 -7.00
N LEU A 175 8.96 8.67 -6.17
CA LEU A 175 8.95 8.84 -4.71
C LEU A 175 10.12 9.70 -4.24
N LEU A 176 11.32 9.46 -4.78
CA LEU A 176 12.51 10.26 -4.47
C LEU A 176 12.39 11.71 -4.94
N ASP A 177 11.84 11.96 -6.13
CA ASP A 177 11.54 13.33 -6.60
C ASP A 177 10.60 14.06 -5.65
N PHE A 178 9.55 13.38 -5.18
CA PHE A 178 8.63 13.98 -4.23
C PHE A 178 9.31 14.28 -2.89
N SER A 179 10.15 13.36 -2.41
CA SER A 179 10.89 13.55 -1.16
C SER A 179 11.89 14.70 -1.24
N ASP A 180 12.49 14.95 -2.40
CA ASP A 180 13.36 16.11 -2.62
C ASP A 180 12.58 17.43 -2.61
N ALA A 181 11.38 17.45 -3.20
CA ALA A 181 10.51 18.63 -3.20
C ALA A 181 9.89 18.91 -1.82
N TYR A 182 9.53 17.85 -1.08
CA TYR A 182 8.79 17.94 0.19
C TYR A 182 9.40 17.03 1.27
N PRO A 183 10.62 17.34 1.77
CA PRO A 183 11.40 16.43 2.62
C PRO A 183 10.82 16.17 4.01
N ARG A 184 9.80 16.93 4.43
CA ARG A 184 9.13 16.74 5.73
C ARG A 184 8.05 15.67 5.71
N TRP A 185 7.57 15.29 4.52
CA TRP A 185 6.49 14.33 4.38
C TRP A 185 7.04 12.97 3.96
N PHE A 186 6.40 11.92 4.46
CA PHE A 186 6.55 10.61 3.83
C PHE A 186 5.73 10.58 2.54
N ILE A 187 6.09 9.66 1.65
CA ILE A 187 5.36 9.36 0.43
C ILE A 187 5.45 7.87 0.14
N GLY A 188 4.38 7.24 -0.32
CA GLY A 188 4.42 5.84 -0.69
C GLY A 188 3.26 5.42 -1.58
N SER A 189 3.36 4.21 -2.10
CA SER A 189 2.36 3.65 -3.00
C SER A 189 1.65 2.42 -2.42
N ASN A 190 0.36 2.27 -2.73
CA ASN A 190 -0.28 0.98 -2.57
C ASN A 190 0.34 -0.03 -3.55
N ALA A 191 0.29 -1.33 -3.25
CA ALA A 191 0.63 -2.35 -4.22
C ALA A 191 -0.26 -2.23 -5.48
N ASP A 192 0.34 -2.47 -6.66
CA ASP A 192 -0.31 -2.35 -7.98
C ASP A 192 -1.15 -3.57 -8.37
N LEU A 193 -1.11 -4.64 -7.57
CA LEU A 193 -1.90 -5.84 -7.82
C LEU A 193 -3.20 -5.85 -6.99
N PRO A 194 -4.28 -6.47 -7.52
CA PRO A 194 -5.53 -6.64 -6.77
C PRO A 194 -5.30 -7.45 -5.49
N ILE A 195 -6.27 -7.44 -4.58
CA ILE A 195 -6.25 -8.12 -3.27
C ILE A 195 -5.26 -7.51 -2.26
N VAL A 196 -4.02 -7.23 -2.64
CA VAL A 196 -2.99 -6.69 -1.72
C VAL A 196 -2.83 -5.18 -1.80
N GLY A 197 -3.39 -4.54 -2.83
CA GLY A 197 -3.38 -3.10 -3.05
C GLY A 197 -4.59 -2.34 -2.51
N GLY A 198 -4.55 -1.02 -2.69
CA GLY A 198 -5.66 -0.11 -2.40
C GLY A 198 -6.81 -0.29 -3.40
N SER A 199 -7.95 0.34 -3.12
CA SER A 199 -9.17 0.17 -3.92
C SER A 199 -9.20 0.95 -5.25
N LEU A 200 -8.13 1.67 -5.61
CA LEU A 200 -8.06 2.58 -6.76
C LEU A 200 -6.85 2.27 -7.65
N LEU A 201 -6.87 1.15 -8.37
CA LEU A 201 -5.73 0.74 -9.21
C LEU A 201 -5.71 1.40 -10.60
N GLY A 202 -6.81 2.04 -11.00
CA GLY A 202 -7.00 2.57 -12.35
C GLY A 202 -6.26 3.85 -12.68
N HIS A 203 -5.82 4.61 -11.67
CA HIS A 203 -5.10 5.86 -11.85
C HIS A 203 -3.90 5.90 -10.91
N ASP A 204 -2.72 6.04 -11.50
CA ASP A 204 -1.42 6.14 -10.86
C ASP A 204 -1.38 7.27 -9.82
N HIS A 205 -1.20 6.88 -8.55
CA HIS A 205 -1.22 7.79 -7.42
C HIS A 205 -0.39 7.27 -6.24
N PHE A 206 0.02 8.19 -5.37
CA PHE A 206 0.70 7.97 -4.12
C PHE A 206 -0.10 8.56 -2.97
N GLN A 207 0.20 8.11 -1.76
CA GLN A 207 -0.32 8.66 -0.51
C GLN A 207 0.87 9.10 0.36
N GLY A 208 0.71 10.21 1.05
CA GLY A 208 1.78 10.79 1.86
C GLY A 208 1.27 11.69 2.97
N GLY A 209 2.18 12.42 3.60
CA GLY A 209 1.85 13.52 4.51
C GLY A 209 2.73 13.60 5.75
N GLY A 210 2.31 14.45 6.69
CA GLY A 210 3.04 14.77 7.92
C GLY A 210 2.79 13.82 9.09
N HIS A 211 2.92 12.51 8.88
CA HIS A 211 2.76 11.51 9.95
C HIS A 211 3.87 10.48 9.95
N ARG A 212 4.40 10.17 11.14
CA ARG A 212 5.38 9.11 11.33
C ARG A 212 4.70 7.86 11.87
N PHE A 213 4.51 6.88 11.01
CA PHE A 213 3.79 5.66 11.34
C PHE A 213 4.58 4.71 12.23
N PRO A 214 3.91 3.80 12.95
CA PRO A 214 4.56 2.75 13.76
C PRO A 214 5.72 2.02 13.06
N LEU A 215 5.53 1.56 11.81
CA LEU A 215 6.58 0.90 11.03
C LEU A 215 7.87 1.74 10.93
N MET A 216 7.76 3.06 10.76
CA MET A 216 8.91 3.97 10.62
C MET A 216 9.74 4.11 11.91
N ASN A 217 9.19 3.69 13.05
CA ASN A 217 9.86 3.73 14.35
C ASN A 217 10.53 2.41 14.72
N VAL A 218 10.26 1.34 13.97
CA VAL A 218 10.83 0.01 14.24
C VAL A 218 12.25 -0.05 13.70
N PRO A 219 13.25 -0.50 14.48
CA PRO A 219 14.63 -0.61 14.01
C PRO A 219 14.81 -1.80 13.06
N ILE A 220 15.92 -1.78 12.31
CA ILE A 220 16.42 -2.97 11.60
C ILE A 220 16.75 -4.05 12.63
N ALA A 221 16.18 -5.24 12.44
CA ALA A 221 16.37 -6.40 13.31
C ALA A 221 17.46 -7.34 12.79
N ARG A 222 17.61 -7.46 11.47
CA ARG A 222 18.66 -8.24 10.82
C ARG A 222 19.21 -7.46 9.63
N ALA A 223 20.44 -6.99 9.73
CA ALA A 223 21.13 -6.32 8.63
C ALA A 223 21.58 -7.33 7.57
N PHE A 224 21.68 -6.88 6.33
CA PHE A 224 22.35 -7.58 5.23
C PHE A 224 23.05 -6.56 4.32
N SER A 225 23.95 -7.01 3.47
CA SER A 225 24.65 -6.18 2.49
C SER A 225 24.14 -6.50 1.08
N ILE A 226 24.10 -5.50 0.22
CA ILE A 226 23.83 -5.65 -1.22
C ILE A 226 25.16 -5.46 -1.95
N GLU A 227 25.57 -6.43 -2.77
CA GLU A 227 26.89 -6.41 -3.43
C GLU A 227 27.07 -5.17 -4.31
N GLY A 228 28.16 -4.42 -4.08
CA GLY A 228 28.46 -3.17 -4.77
C GLY A 228 27.69 -1.95 -4.26
N LEU A 229 26.87 -2.10 -3.21
CA LEU A 229 26.11 -1.04 -2.55
C LEU A 229 26.33 -1.06 -1.03
N GLU A 230 27.54 -1.39 -0.58
CA GLU A 230 27.88 -1.62 0.84
C GLU A 230 27.71 -0.37 1.71
N SER A 231 27.65 0.83 1.12
CA SER A 231 27.36 2.08 1.83
C SER A 231 25.87 2.30 2.09
N VAL A 232 24.99 1.53 1.45
CA VAL A 232 23.55 1.55 1.75
C VAL A 232 23.31 0.62 2.93
N GLU A 233 22.75 1.15 4.00
CA GLU A 233 22.31 0.32 5.12
C GLU A 233 21.04 -0.43 4.72
N ALA A 234 21.10 -1.75 4.70
CA ALA A 234 19.99 -2.62 4.35
C ALA A 234 19.66 -3.61 5.47
N GLY A 235 18.38 -3.88 5.67
CA GLY A 235 17.98 -4.84 6.69
C GLY A 235 16.51 -5.20 6.71
N ILE A 236 16.19 -6.28 7.41
CA ILE A 236 14.84 -6.72 7.72
C ILE A 236 14.41 -6.06 9.03
N VAL A 237 13.26 -5.40 9.05
CA VAL A 237 12.69 -4.81 10.27
C VAL A 237 11.79 -5.80 11.00
N ARG A 238 11.70 -5.69 12.33
CA ARG A 238 10.81 -6.54 13.16
C ARG A 238 9.36 -6.05 13.05
N TRP A 239 8.73 -6.35 11.92
CA TRP A 239 7.35 -5.97 11.62
C TRP A 239 6.50 -7.20 11.31
N PRO A 240 5.17 -7.20 11.56
CA PRO A 240 4.34 -8.37 11.28
C PRO A 240 4.26 -8.72 9.79
N ALA A 241 4.32 -7.71 8.93
CA ALA A 241 4.49 -7.89 7.49
C ALA A 241 5.98 -7.96 7.12
N SER A 242 6.29 -8.56 5.96
CA SER A 242 7.67 -8.73 5.50
C SER A 242 8.21 -7.45 4.88
N VAL A 243 9.21 -6.84 5.51
CA VAL A 243 9.71 -5.52 5.11
C VAL A 243 11.23 -5.50 5.02
N VAL A 244 11.72 -5.03 3.88
CA VAL A 244 13.12 -4.62 3.70
C VAL A 244 13.20 -3.11 3.88
N ARG A 245 14.10 -2.66 4.76
CA ARG A 245 14.44 -1.25 4.93
C ARG A 245 15.80 -0.97 4.30
N LEU A 246 15.87 0.11 3.54
CA LEU A 246 17.08 0.67 2.95
C LEU A 246 17.28 2.09 3.47
N ARG A 247 18.52 2.47 3.80
CA ARG A 247 18.87 3.82 4.23
C ARG A 247 20.17 4.29 3.58
N SER A 248 20.16 5.52 3.06
CA SER A 248 21.33 6.16 2.45
C SER A 248 21.13 7.67 2.36
N CYS A 249 22.20 8.45 2.53
CA CYS A 249 22.22 9.87 2.20
C CYS A 249 22.41 10.13 0.68
N ASP A 250 22.91 9.14 -0.06
CA ASP A 250 23.02 9.17 -1.51
C ASP A 250 21.74 8.63 -2.15
N ARG A 251 20.99 9.54 -2.77
CA ARG A 251 19.75 9.27 -3.51
C ARG A 251 19.92 8.20 -4.60
N ARG A 252 21.03 8.23 -5.34
CA ARG A 252 21.27 7.31 -6.47
C ARG A 252 21.50 5.90 -5.95
N LEU A 253 22.30 5.75 -4.90
CA LEU A 253 22.57 4.45 -4.29
C LEU A 253 21.31 3.85 -3.63
N LEU A 254 20.47 4.69 -2.99
CA LEU A 254 19.19 4.22 -2.46
C LEU A 254 18.27 3.72 -3.57
N ALA A 255 18.15 4.47 -4.67
CA ALA A 255 17.33 4.08 -5.82
C ALA A 255 17.80 2.74 -6.41
N GLU A 256 19.11 2.60 -6.62
CA GLU A 256 19.70 1.36 -7.14
C GLU A 256 19.43 0.16 -6.22
N ALA A 257 19.63 0.32 -4.90
CA ALA A 257 19.34 -0.72 -3.92
C ALA A 257 17.86 -1.12 -3.93
N ALA A 258 16.95 -0.15 -3.96
CA ALA A 258 15.51 -0.40 -3.96
C ALA A 258 15.06 -1.13 -5.23
N CYS A 259 15.58 -0.73 -6.39
CA CYS A 259 15.33 -1.40 -7.66
C CYS A 259 15.83 -2.84 -7.66
N ARG A 260 17.04 -3.11 -7.14
CA ARG A 260 17.57 -4.49 -7.04
C ARG A 260 16.73 -5.39 -6.15
N VAL A 261 16.27 -4.87 -5.00
CA VAL A 261 15.36 -5.63 -4.12
C VAL A 261 14.04 -5.94 -4.84
N LEU A 262 13.49 -4.97 -5.58
CA LEU A 262 12.25 -5.15 -6.34
C LEU A 262 12.43 -6.16 -7.48
N ASP A 263 13.53 -6.08 -8.22
CA ASP A 263 13.86 -6.98 -9.34
C ASP A 263 14.11 -8.41 -8.87
N ALA A 264 14.73 -8.57 -7.70
CA ALA A 264 14.88 -9.87 -7.06
C ALA A 264 13.53 -10.43 -6.57
N TRP A 265 12.67 -9.57 -6.01
CA TRP A 265 11.39 -9.98 -5.43
C TRP A 265 10.36 -10.41 -6.48
N ARG A 266 10.24 -9.65 -7.57
CA ARG A 266 9.22 -9.88 -8.61
C ARG A 266 9.16 -11.32 -9.13
N PRO A 267 10.28 -11.98 -9.49
CA PRO A 267 10.29 -13.38 -9.93
C PRO A 267 10.43 -14.40 -8.79
N PHE A 268 10.64 -13.96 -7.55
CA PHE A 268 10.95 -14.87 -6.44
C PHE A 268 9.79 -15.81 -6.09
N SER A 269 10.07 -17.11 -6.03
CA SER A 269 9.11 -18.12 -5.57
C SER A 269 9.76 -19.01 -4.52
N PHE A 270 9.00 -19.36 -3.49
CA PHE A 270 9.45 -20.19 -2.40
C PHE A 270 8.26 -20.97 -1.83
N GLU A 271 8.13 -22.23 -2.26
CA GLU A 271 6.96 -23.06 -2.01
C GLU A 271 6.71 -23.33 -0.53
N GLU A 272 7.77 -23.45 0.30
CA GLU A 272 7.61 -23.66 1.75
C GLU A 272 6.92 -22.50 2.46
N CYS A 273 6.87 -21.31 1.84
CA CYS A 273 6.11 -20.15 2.33
C CYS A 273 4.87 -19.87 1.47
N ASP A 274 4.49 -20.80 0.57
CA ASP A 274 3.42 -20.63 -0.41
C ASP A 274 3.58 -19.43 -1.36
N ILE A 275 4.80 -18.89 -1.46
CA ILE A 275 5.13 -17.77 -2.33
C ILE A 275 5.34 -18.32 -3.74
N ARG A 276 4.50 -17.89 -4.67
CA ARG A 276 4.71 -18.08 -6.10
C ARG A 276 4.63 -16.73 -6.79
N ALA A 277 5.63 -16.41 -7.60
CA ALA A 277 5.66 -15.17 -8.37
C ALA A 277 4.65 -15.16 -9.52
N LEU A 278 4.44 -16.31 -10.14
CA LEU A 278 3.60 -16.47 -11.34
C LEU A 278 2.71 -17.71 -11.22
N SER A 279 1.48 -17.60 -11.71
CA SER A 279 0.60 -18.75 -11.97
C SER A 279 0.18 -18.80 -13.43
N LEU A 280 0.00 -20.00 -13.96
CA LEU A 280 -0.62 -20.21 -15.27
C LEU A 280 -2.12 -19.98 -15.16
N VAL A 281 -2.67 -19.19 -16.09
CA VAL A 281 -4.12 -19.12 -16.31
C VAL A 281 -4.48 -20.28 -17.23
N PRO A 282 -5.31 -21.24 -16.78
CA PRO A 282 -5.83 -22.26 -17.68
C PRO A 282 -6.56 -21.59 -18.85
N ASP A 283 -6.34 -22.10 -20.06
CA ASP A 283 -7.11 -21.68 -21.23
C ASP A 283 -8.60 -21.88 -20.92
N ASP A 284 -9.40 -20.82 -20.98
CA ASP A 284 -10.83 -20.85 -20.65
C ASP A 284 -11.67 -21.49 -21.77
N GLY A 285 -11.00 -22.06 -22.78
CA GLY A 285 -11.65 -22.72 -23.91
C GLY A 285 -12.45 -21.76 -24.77
N ARG A 286 -12.31 -20.44 -24.59
CA ARG A 286 -12.81 -19.44 -25.54
C ARG A 286 -11.86 -19.42 -26.72
N GLU A 287 -11.96 -20.48 -27.52
CA GLU A 287 -11.34 -20.60 -28.83
C GLU A 287 -11.66 -19.36 -29.68
N GLY A 288 -10.68 -18.46 -29.78
CA GLY A 288 -10.55 -17.66 -30.98
C GLY A 288 -10.29 -18.61 -32.13
N ALA A 289 -11.26 -18.68 -33.04
CA ALA A 289 -11.20 -19.21 -34.40
C ALA A 289 -9.86 -19.81 -34.83
N VAL A 290 -9.90 -21.09 -35.22
CA VAL A 290 -8.88 -21.67 -36.10
C VAL A 290 -8.73 -20.74 -37.30
N SER A 291 -7.62 -20.00 -37.37
CA SER A 291 -7.27 -19.30 -38.60
C SER A 291 -7.06 -20.34 -39.68
N ALA A 292 -7.59 -20.12 -40.88
CA ALA A 292 -7.42 -20.97 -42.05
C ALA A 292 -5.94 -21.17 -42.48
N SER A 293 -4.98 -20.60 -41.74
CA SER A 293 -3.54 -20.72 -41.95
C SER A 293 -2.80 -21.70 -41.01
N GLY A 294 -3.46 -22.36 -40.06
CA GLY A 294 -2.84 -23.44 -39.27
C GLY A 294 -1.71 -23.02 -38.30
N ALA A 295 -1.75 -21.81 -37.75
CA ALA A 295 -0.79 -21.38 -36.72
C ALA A 295 -1.21 -21.82 -35.29
N LEU A 296 -0.22 -22.23 -34.49
CA LEU A 296 -0.36 -22.83 -33.16
C LEU A 296 -1.00 -21.91 -32.10
N ALA A 297 -1.64 -22.59 -31.14
CA ALA A 297 -2.20 -22.15 -29.85
C ALA A 297 -1.76 -20.79 -29.30
N SER A 298 -2.74 -20.03 -28.80
CA SER A 298 -2.55 -18.80 -28.02
C SER A 298 -1.42 -18.98 -26.97
N PRO A 299 -0.55 -17.97 -26.77
CA PRO A 299 0.50 -18.06 -25.77
C PRO A 299 -0.11 -18.26 -24.38
N ALA A 300 0.53 -19.09 -23.56
CA ALA A 300 0.14 -19.30 -22.17
C ALA A 300 0.05 -17.95 -21.45
N ARG A 301 -1.11 -17.66 -20.85
CA ARG A 301 -1.33 -16.45 -20.07
C ARG A 301 -0.88 -16.68 -18.63
N PHE A 302 -0.11 -15.76 -18.07
CA PHE A 302 0.35 -15.81 -16.68
C PHE A 302 -0.28 -14.69 -15.86
N VAL A 303 -0.45 -14.94 -14.56
CA VAL A 303 -0.79 -13.93 -13.55
C VAL A 303 0.43 -13.71 -12.67
N GLN A 304 0.87 -12.46 -12.56
CA GLN A 304 1.90 -12.04 -11.61
C GLN A 304 1.30 -11.86 -10.22
N HIS A 305 2.01 -12.32 -9.21
CA HIS A 305 1.55 -12.28 -7.82
C HIS A 305 2.38 -11.41 -6.90
N ASN A 306 3.69 -11.30 -7.14
CA ASN A 306 4.58 -10.49 -6.31
C ASN A 306 4.52 -9.01 -6.68
N THR A 307 4.42 -8.16 -5.66
CA THR A 307 4.50 -6.70 -5.74
C THR A 307 4.98 -6.14 -4.40
N ALA A 308 5.04 -4.83 -4.23
CA ALA A 308 5.46 -4.21 -2.98
C ALA A 308 4.67 -2.93 -2.69
N ASN A 309 4.67 -2.53 -1.42
CA ASN A 309 4.42 -1.15 -1.04
C ASN A 309 5.75 -0.44 -0.83
N PRO A 310 6.21 0.41 -1.76
CA PRO A 310 7.33 1.29 -1.51
C PRO A 310 6.86 2.49 -0.68
N ILE A 311 7.58 2.75 0.41
CA ILE A 311 7.35 3.87 1.33
C ILE A 311 8.69 4.58 1.51
N LEU A 312 8.72 5.88 1.27
CA LEU A 312 9.90 6.72 1.43
C LEU A 312 9.61 7.80 2.48
N TRP A 313 10.57 8.00 3.36
CA TRP A 313 10.58 9.07 4.36
C TRP A 313 12.02 9.52 4.64
N ARG A 314 12.17 10.61 5.39
CA ARG A 314 13.47 11.24 5.66
C ARG A 314 13.82 11.14 7.14
N GLU A 315 15.09 10.84 7.43
CA GLU A 315 15.66 10.89 8.77
C GLU A 315 16.93 11.74 8.75
N GLY A 316 16.78 13.02 9.11
CA GLY A 316 17.86 13.99 8.91
C GLY A 316 18.23 14.09 7.42
N ASP A 317 19.49 13.79 7.12
CA ASP A 317 20.02 13.84 5.75
C ASP A 317 19.81 12.53 4.97
N ASP A 318 19.35 11.46 5.63
CA ASP A 318 19.14 10.16 5.01
C ASP A 318 17.75 10.04 4.37
N TYR A 319 17.72 9.39 3.21
CA TYR A 319 16.53 8.76 2.67
C TYR A 319 16.35 7.40 3.32
N VAL A 320 15.14 7.08 3.77
CA VAL A 320 14.78 5.77 4.30
C VAL A 320 13.63 5.21 3.48
N MET A 321 13.87 4.08 2.82
CA MET A 321 12.87 3.40 2.01
C MET A 321 12.50 2.04 2.62
N ASP A 322 11.23 1.88 2.95
CA ASP A 322 10.64 0.62 3.35
C ASP A 322 9.94 -0.02 2.14
N LEU A 323 10.36 -1.23 1.79
CA LEU A 323 9.73 -2.08 0.78
C LEU A 323 8.97 -3.19 1.51
N VAL A 324 7.65 -3.03 1.65
CA VAL A 324 6.81 -4.10 2.19
C VAL A 324 6.50 -5.07 1.07
N LEU A 325 6.99 -6.32 1.19
CA LEU A 325 6.80 -7.36 0.19
C LEU A 325 5.38 -7.91 0.26
N ARG A 326 4.69 -7.95 -0.88
CA ARG A 326 3.28 -8.36 -0.99
C ARG A 326 3.12 -9.46 -2.04
N ASN A 327 2.14 -10.34 -1.83
CA ASN A 327 1.77 -11.37 -2.79
C ASN A 327 0.24 -11.55 -2.84
N ASN A 328 -0.37 -11.47 -4.03
CA ASN A 328 -1.83 -11.52 -4.19
C ASN A 328 -2.42 -12.90 -4.48
N ARG A 329 -1.64 -13.97 -4.34
CA ARG A 329 -2.05 -15.32 -4.69
C ARG A 329 -3.28 -15.75 -3.88
N THR A 330 -4.20 -16.42 -4.55
CA THR A 330 -5.35 -17.11 -3.96
C THR A 330 -5.16 -18.62 -4.06
N THR A 331 -5.89 -19.36 -3.23
CA THR A 331 -6.06 -20.82 -3.34
C THR A 331 -7.54 -21.16 -3.20
N PRO A 332 -7.99 -22.39 -3.53
CA PRO A 332 -9.37 -22.80 -3.28
C PRO A 332 -9.80 -22.63 -1.81
N GLU A 333 -8.87 -22.81 -0.88
CA GLU A 333 -9.06 -22.66 0.56
C GLU A 333 -9.03 -21.19 1.01
N HIS A 334 -8.39 -20.33 0.21
CA HIS A 334 -8.23 -18.89 0.46
C HIS A 334 -8.61 -18.07 -0.79
N PRO A 335 -9.90 -18.07 -1.19
CA PRO A 335 -10.36 -17.42 -2.41
C PRO A 335 -10.20 -15.89 -2.38
N PHE A 336 -10.13 -15.28 -1.19
CA PHE A 336 -9.92 -13.84 -1.02
C PHE A 336 -8.45 -13.43 -0.88
N GLY A 337 -7.52 -14.39 -0.95
CA GLY A 337 -6.08 -14.14 -0.88
C GLY A 337 -5.43 -14.86 0.29
N LEU A 338 -4.28 -15.47 0.02
CA LEU A 338 -3.49 -16.20 1.01
C LEU A 338 -2.78 -15.26 2.00
N PHE A 339 -2.29 -14.12 1.49
CA PHE A 339 -1.62 -13.07 2.27
C PHE A 339 -2.54 -11.87 2.48
N HIS A 340 -3.78 -12.16 2.89
CA HIS A 340 -4.87 -11.19 3.09
C HIS A 340 -5.45 -11.31 4.51
N VAL A 341 -6.45 -10.48 4.80
CA VAL A 341 -7.30 -10.59 5.98
C VAL A 341 -7.93 -11.99 6.04
N PRO A 342 -7.73 -12.74 7.13
CA PRO A 342 -8.39 -14.04 7.31
C PRO A 342 -9.92 -13.89 7.30
N GLU A 343 -10.63 -14.78 6.61
CA GLU A 343 -12.09 -14.69 6.42
C GLU A 343 -12.87 -14.62 7.74
N ARG A 344 -12.39 -15.30 8.79
CA ARG A 344 -12.99 -15.24 10.14
C ARG A 344 -13.02 -13.82 10.71
N LEU A 345 -12.17 -12.91 10.25
CA LEU A 345 -12.06 -11.52 10.70
C LEU A 345 -12.84 -10.54 9.82
N PHE A 346 -13.55 -11.01 8.79
CA PHE A 346 -14.33 -10.14 7.89
C PHE A 346 -15.42 -9.34 8.60
N HIS A 347 -15.91 -9.82 9.75
CA HIS A 347 -16.84 -9.10 10.60
C HIS A 347 -16.22 -7.84 11.23
N ILE A 348 -14.89 -7.76 11.33
CA ILE A 348 -14.14 -6.56 11.76
C ILE A 348 -13.72 -5.76 10.53
N LYS A 349 -13.01 -6.38 9.60
CA LYS A 349 -12.53 -5.73 8.38
C LYS A 349 -12.44 -6.74 7.24
N LYS A 350 -13.09 -6.42 6.12
CA LYS A 350 -13.09 -7.24 4.91
C LYS A 350 -12.21 -6.65 3.81
N GLU A 351 -11.99 -5.35 3.84
CA GLU A 351 -11.22 -4.60 2.83
C GLU A 351 -9.74 -4.98 2.84
N ASN A 352 -9.10 -4.76 1.69
CA ASN A 352 -7.65 -4.90 1.54
C ASN A 352 -6.87 -4.02 2.51
N ILE A 353 -5.67 -4.49 2.87
CA ILE A 353 -4.72 -3.74 3.69
C ILE A 353 -3.88 -2.84 2.80
N GLY A 354 -4.28 -1.58 2.74
CA GLY A 354 -3.60 -0.52 2.00
C GLY A 354 -2.36 0.03 2.72
N LEU A 355 -1.74 1.04 2.11
CA LEU A 355 -0.48 1.65 2.55
C LEU A 355 -0.50 2.10 4.02
N ILE A 356 -1.53 2.84 4.42
CA ILE A 356 -1.62 3.38 5.79
C ILE A 356 -1.73 2.27 6.83
N GLU A 357 -2.47 1.23 6.50
CA GLU A 357 -2.73 0.10 7.39
C GLU A 357 -1.50 -0.80 7.50
N ILE A 358 -0.80 -1.07 6.39
CA ILE A 358 0.42 -1.88 6.42
C ILE A 358 1.55 -1.20 7.22
N MET A 359 1.52 0.13 7.35
CA MET A 359 2.45 0.91 8.19
C MET A 359 2.06 0.93 9.68
N GLY A 360 0.90 0.37 10.06
CA GLY A 360 0.51 0.14 11.45
C GLY A 360 -0.62 1.02 11.99
N ARG A 361 -1.35 1.71 11.11
CA ARG A 361 -2.58 2.43 11.50
C ARG A 361 -3.83 1.77 10.92
N ALA A 362 -4.59 1.08 11.74
CA ALA A 362 -5.84 0.47 11.32
C ALA A 362 -6.87 1.55 10.95
N ILE A 363 -7.48 1.43 9.78
CA ILE A 363 -8.63 2.24 9.38
C ILE A 363 -9.86 1.35 9.41
N LEU A 364 -10.48 1.29 10.59
CA LEU A 364 -11.65 0.47 10.84
C LEU A 364 -12.93 1.13 10.31
N PRO A 365 -13.91 0.32 9.87
CA PRO A 365 -15.15 0.79 9.28
C PRO A 365 -16.12 1.42 10.30
N ALA A 366 -16.85 2.43 9.86
CA ALA A 366 -17.71 3.27 10.70
C ALA A 366 -18.74 2.51 11.54
N ARG A 367 -19.27 1.37 11.04
CA ARG A 367 -20.28 0.57 11.75
C ARG A 367 -19.82 0.12 13.15
N LEU A 368 -18.52 -0.11 13.33
CA LEU A 368 -17.95 -0.59 14.59
C LEU A 368 -18.00 0.47 15.70
N ALA A 369 -18.19 1.75 15.35
CA ALA A 369 -18.26 2.83 16.34
C ALA A 369 -19.43 2.66 17.31
N ALA A 370 -20.55 2.08 16.85
CA ALA A 370 -21.74 1.85 17.68
C ALA A 370 -21.54 0.79 18.76
N GLU A 371 -20.52 -0.06 18.61
CA GLU A 371 -20.20 -1.16 19.53
C GLU A 371 -19.04 -0.82 20.48
N LEU A 372 -18.46 0.39 20.35
CA LEU A 372 -17.44 0.86 21.28
C LEU A 372 -18.06 1.20 22.66
N PRO A 373 -17.32 0.95 23.77
CA PRO A 373 -15.94 0.44 23.80
C PRO A 373 -15.82 -1.10 23.81
N ALA A 374 -16.93 -1.85 23.82
CA ALA A 374 -16.95 -3.29 24.11
C ALA A 374 -16.07 -4.14 23.18
N ILE A 375 -15.92 -3.74 21.91
CA ILE A 375 -15.13 -4.48 20.91
C ILE A 375 -13.71 -3.94 20.71
N LYS A 376 -13.29 -2.91 21.44
CA LYS A 376 -12.01 -2.22 21.27
C LYS A 376 -10.81 -3.17 21.29
N ASP A 377 -10.75 -4.05 22.28
CA ASP A 377 -9.65 -5.00 22.44
C ASP A 377 -9.67 -6.11 21.38
N GLU A 378 -10.86 -6.51 20.94
CA GLU A 378 -11.03 -7.47 19.85
C GLU A 378 -10.53 -6.88 18.53
N CYS A 379 -10.96 -5.66 18.19
CA CYS A 379 -10.47 -4.95 17.00
C CYS A 379 -8.94 -4.79 17.01
N SER A 380 -8.37 -4.51 18.18
CA SER A 380 -6.93 -4.33 18.36
C SER A 380 -6.15 -5.62 18.09
N ARG A 381 -6.60 -6.74 18.67
CA ARG A 381 -6.02 -8.06 18.43
C ARG A 381 -6.19 -8.50 16.98
N ALA A 382 -7.39 -8.31 16.42
CA ALA A 382 -7.69 -8.64 15.03
C ALA A 382 -6.80 -7.87 14.05
N PHE A 383 -6.54 -6.58 14.28
CA PHE A 383 -5.67 -5.81 13.39
C PHE A 383 -4.21 -6.31 13.40
N TYR A 384 -3.67 -6.65 14.57
CA TYR A 384 -2.34 -7.26 14.63
C TYR A 384 -2.29 -8.61 13.89
N GLU A 385 -3.30 -9.46 14.09
CA GLU A 385 -3.42 -10.74 13.40
C GLU A 385 -3.52 -10.59 11.88
N ILE A 386 -4.24 -9.57 11.42
CA ILE A 386 -4.32 -9.19 10.01
C ILE A 386 -2.94 -8.82 9.46
N LEU A 387 -2.17 -7.99 10.15
CA LEU A 387 -0.82 -7.63 9.69
C LEU A 387 0.09 -8.87 9.60
N VAL A 388 0.03 -9.78 10.58
CA VAL A 388 0.75 -11.07 10.53
C VAL A 388 0.29 -11.91 9.32
N ALA A 389 -1.01 -11.95 9.03
CA ALA A 389 -1.55 -12.69 7.89
C ALA A 389 -1.04 -12.12 6.55
N THR A 390 -0.86 -10.80 6.44
CA THR A 390 -0.34 -10.15 5.22
C THR A 390 1.14 -10.35 4.95
N GLY A 391 1.95 -10.76 5.93
CA GLY A 391 3.38 -11.02 5.73
C GLY A 391 3.65 -12.26 4.89
N VAL A 392 4.51 -12.18 3.89
CA VAL A 392 4.84 -13.32 3.00
C VAL A 392 5.83 -14.30 3.64
N PHE A 393 6.77 -13.79 4.42
CA PHE A 393 7.67 -14.58 5.26
C PHE A 393 7.20 -14.52 6.71
N LYS A 394 6.66 -15.63 7.21
CA LYS A 394 6.15 -15.75 8.58
C LYS A 394 7.30 -15.83 9.60
N ASP A 395 7.02 -15.49 10.86
CA ASP A 395 8.00 -15.65 11.95
C ASP A 395 8.09 -17.11 12.42
N ASP A 396 8.44 -18.00 11.50
CA ASP A 396 8.62 -19.42 11.73
C ASP A 396 9.87 -19.94 10.99
N ALA A 397 10.10 -21.25 11.02
CA ALA A 397 11.28 -21.84 10.40
C ALA A 397 11.27 -21.74 8.87
N ALA A 398 10.10 -21.83 8.24
CA ALA A 398 9.97 -21.73 6.79
C ALA A 398 10.20 -20.30 6.33
N GLY A 399 9.61 -19.30 7.01
CA GLY A 399 9.82 -17.89 6.71
C GLY A 399 11.27 -17.44 6.91
N ARG A 400 11.99 -17.98 7.90
CA ARG A 400 13.45 -17.73 8.04
C ARG A 400 14.26 -18.26 6.85
N ARG A 401 13.97 -19.49 6.39
CA ARG A 401 14.59 -20.04 5.18
C ARG A 401 14.20 -19.25 3.93
N GLY A 402 12.95 -18.80 3.84
CA GLY A 402 12.46 -17.96 2.75
C GLY A 402 13.20 -16.62 2.67
N TRP A 403 13.41 -15.95 3.81
CA TRP A 403 14.26 -14.76 3.89
C TRP A 403 15.68 -15.05 3.43
N GLU A 404 16.30 -16.13 3.90
CA GLU A 404 17.67 -16.50 3.48
C GLU A 404 17.76 -16.75 1.98
N ALA A 405 16.80 -17.49 1.41
CA ALA A 405 16.72 -17.75 -0.01
C ALA A 405 16.51 -16.46 -0.82
N PHE A 406 15.65 -15.56 -0.35
CA PHE A 406 15.38 -14.28 -1.01
C PHE A 406 16.60 -13.36 -0.97
N LEU A 407 17.21 -13.18 0.21
CA LEU A 407 18.41 -12.33 0.35
C LEU A 407 19.59 -12.86 -0.47
N ALA A 408 19.67 -14.16 -0.74
CA ALA A 408 20.70 -14.73 -1.63
C ALA A 408 20.50 -14.38 -3.12
N THR A 409 19.35 -13.78 -3.50
CA THR A 409 19.07 -13.32 -4.86
C THR A 409 19.31 -11.82 -5.08
N ILE A 410 19.61 -11.08 -4.01
CA ILE A 410 19.88 -9.63 -4.01
C ILE A 410 21.37 -9.40 -3.90
#